data_AF-K6CHS7-F1
#
_entry.id   AF-K6CHS7-F1
#
_cell.length_a   1.000
_cell.length_b   1.000
_cell.length_c   1.000
_cell.angle_alpha   90.00
_cell.angle_beta   90.00
_cell.angle_gamma   90.00
#
_symmetry.space_group_name_H-M   'P 1'
#
loop_
_entity.id
_entity.type
_entity.pdbx_description
1 polymer ?
#
loop_
_entity_poly.entity_id
_entity_poly.type
_entity_poly.pdbx_seq_one_letter_code
_entity_poly.pdbx_strand_id
1 'polypeptide(L)'
;MKKFMIIIVGIFLLTVGTFSTPFKKDKVSAAPIIGPNQTEDQVATAIIKTGISLIGKATYSRTEYKTTYPYKFSCATFIDYIFKQNGVDLATYNEDYMLKLGVSVPMEQIKRGDLFFFDVDKSDNNPSDHIGIYIGNNKLLHMADPGQNIVISDMTAKPYYTENFVGARRVIPSYMPSNPLTTEDKIVNSAYTLMGNVKISNTVNNPSTNTFTNNGLVNYIYEQNGITLGANSVSELATKGSYVSRTNLKKGDLIFFASTAGGTTPTIAAIYAGNQKFLLTNPTKGIVSRVLFVPWYDTHYVTGRRVIK
;
A
#
# COMPACT_ATOMS: atom_id res chain seq x y z
N MET A 1 -20.63 40.50 73.83
CA MET A 1 -20.33 39.21 73.16
C MET A 1 -20.54 39.36 71.66
N LYS A 2 -19.48 39.63 70.89
CA LYS A 2 -19.50 39.58 69.41
C LYS A 2 -18.27 38.78 68.97
N LYS A 3 -18.53 37.72 68.20
CA LYS A 3 -17.55 36.70 67.79
C LYS A 3 -16.58 37.27 66.74
N PHE A 4 -15.32 36.89 66.86
CA PHE A 4 -14.28 37.08 65.85
C PHE A 4 -14.59 36.30 64.57
N MET A 5 -14.31 36.89 63.41
CA MET A 5 -14.20 36.16 62.14
C MET A 5 -12.87 36.56 61.49
N ILE A 6 -11.86 35.70 61.63
CA ILE A 6 -10.58 35.80 60.94
C ILE A 6 -10.75 35.07 59.61
N ILE A 7 -10.62 35.80 58.51
CA ILE A 7 -10.62 35.24 57.15
C ILE A 7 -9.18 34.84 56.81
N ILE A 8 -8.91 33.54 56.73
CA ILE A 8 -7.66 33.01 56.19
C ILE A 8 -7.85 32.87 54.68
N VAL A 9 -7.16 33.70 53.90
CA VAL A 9 -7.09 33.57 52.45
C VAL A 9 -6.02 32.51 52.14
N GLY A 10 -6.45 31.28 51.87
CA GLY A 10 -5.59 30.22 51.35
C GLY A 10 -5.37 30.41 49.86
N ILE A 11 -4.17 30.84 49.46
CA ILE A 11 -3.76 30.87 48.05
C ILE A 11 -3.44 29.42 47.64
N PHE A 12 -4.36 28.79 46.91
CA PHE A 12 -4.11 27.51 46.25
C PHE A 12 -3.32 27.78 44.96
N LEU A 13 -2.00 27.55 44.99
CA LEU A 13 -1.21 27.42 43.76
C LEU A 13 -1.58 26.10 43.08
N LEU A 14 -2.43 26.17 42.05
CA LEU A 14 -2.62 25.09 41.09
C LEU A 14 -1.37 24.99 40.22
N THR A 15 -0.48 24.05 40.55
CA THR A 15 0.59 23.63 39.65
C THR A 15 -0.03 22.88 38.48
N VAL A 16 -0.08 23.53 37.32
CA VAL A 16 -0.51 22.90 36.06
C VAL A 16 0.62 21.96 35.63
N GLY A 17 0.56 20.71 36.08
CA GLY A 17 1.45 19.66 35.60
C GLY A 17 1.18 19.41 34.12
N THR A 18 2.06 19.91 33.24
CA THR A 18 2.01 19.57 31.82
C THR A 18 2.41 18.10 31.67
N PHE A 19 1.43 17.20 31.65
CA PHE A 19 1.62 15.85 31.15
C PHE A 19 1.77 15.92 29.63
N SER A 20 2.97 16.18 29.14
CA SER A 20 3.33 15.83 27.77
C SER A 20 3.56 14.32 27.74
N THR A 21 2.55 13.55 27.33
CA THR A 21 2.80 12.18 26.88
C THR A 21 3.84 12.28 25.77
N PRO A 22 4.99 11.57 25.85
CA PRO A 22 5.93 11.55 24.75
C PRO A 22 5.18 11.02 23.53
N PHE A 23 5.11 11.84 22.48
CA PHE A 23 4.61 11.42 21.19
C PHE A 23 5.40 10.17 20.80
N LYS A 24 4.74 9.00 20.84
CA LYS A 24 5.27 7.81 20.19
C LYS A 24 5.38 8.19 18.72
N LYS A 25 6.61 8.34 18.24
CA LYS A 25 6.91 8.39 16.82
C LYS A 25 6.28 7.13 16.24
N ASP A 26 5.18 7.28 15.49
CA ASP A 26 4.56 6.16 14.80
C ASP A 26 5.66 5.55 13.93
N LYS A 27 6.21 4.43 14.38
CA LYS A 27 6.97 3.55 13.51
C LYS A 27 6.00 3.27 12.38
N VAL A 28 6.45 3.45 11.15
CA VAL A 28 5.73 2.98 9.98
C VAL A 28 5.56 1.49 10.19
N SER A 29 4.44 1.10 10.79
CA SER A 29 4.06 -0.28 10.98
C SER A 29 4.02 -0.87 9.58
N ALA A 30 4.61 -2.06 9.40
CA ALA A 30 4.27 -2.88 8.26
C ALA A 30 2.74 -2.81 8.12
N ALA A 31 2.25 -2.51 6.91
CA ALA A 31 0.81 -2.46 6.67
C ALA A 31 0.20 -3.74 7.28
N PRO A 32 -0.91 -3.67 8.04
CA PRO A 32 -1.56 -4.88 8.53
C PRO A 32 -1.70 -5.84 7.34
N ILE A 33 -1.54 -7.15 7.51
CA ILE A 33 -1.89 -8.06 6.41
C ILE A 33 -3.36 -8.41 6.62
N ILE A 34 -4.20 -8.31 5.59
CA ILE A 34 -5.58 -8.81 5.65
C ILE A 34 -5.52 -10.25 6.16
N GLY A 35 -6.24 -10.55 7.24
CA GLY A 35 -6.26 -11.91 7.80
C GLY A 35 -6.96 -12.89 6.85
N PRO A 36 -6.57 -14.18 6.83
CA PRO A 36 -7.15 -15.18 5.92
C PRO A 36 -8.65 -15.46 6.13
N ASN A 37 -9.24 -14.96 7.22
CA ASN A 37 -10.64 -15.17 7.57
C ASN A 37 -11.54 -13.94 7.34
N GLN A 38 -11.01 -12.85 6.79
CA GLN A 38 -11.82 -11.68 6.46
C GLN A 38 -12.54 -11.91 5.13
N THR A 39 -13.77 -11.38 5.01
CA THR A 39 -14.48 -11.29 3.73
C THR A 39 -14.13 -9.99 3.01
N GLU A 40 -14.36 -9.95 1.69
CA GLU A 40 -14.16 -8.73 0.89
C GLU A 40 -14.91 -7.52 1.47
N ASP A 41 -16.19 -7.70 1.84
CA ASP A 41 -17.03 -6.62 2.36
C ASP A 41 -16.57 -6.13 3.75
N GLN A 42 -16.05 -7.02 4.60
CA GLN A 42 -15.46 -6.62 5.88
C GLN A 42 -14.24 -5.72 5.68
N VAL A 43 -13.37 -6.07 4.73
CA VAL A 43 -12.21 -5.24 4.38
C VAL A 43 -12.65 -3.90 3.78
N ALA A 44 -13.60 -3.92 2.83
CA ALA A 44 -14.16 -2.72 2.23
C ALA A 44 -14.77 -1.79 3.30
N THR A 45 -15.54 -2.35 4.22
CA THR A 45 -16.15 -1.60 5.33
C THR A 45 -15.11 -0.96 6.24
N ALA A 46 -14.00 -1.65 6.54
CA ALA A 46 -12.91 -1.09 7.33
C ALA A 46 -12.22 0.08 6.60
N ILE A 47 -11.91 -0.08 5.30
CA ILE A 47 -11.35 0.97 4.45
C ILE A 47 -12.24 2.21 4.41
N ILE A 48 -13.53 2.03 4.14
CA ILE A 48 -14.52 3.10 4.08
C ILE A 48 -14.63 3.82 5.42
N LYS A 49 -14.67 3.07 6.53
CA LYS A 49 -14.71 3.63 7.88
C LYS A 49 -13.50 4.50 8.18
N THR A 50 -12.29 4.07 7.78
CA THR A 50 -11.08 4.89 7.90
C THR A 50 -11.22 6.18 7.11
N GLY A 51 -11.65 6.13 5.85
CA GLY A 51 -11.83 7.33 5.03
C GLY A 51 -12.86 8.31 5.60
N ILE A 52 -14.01 7.82 6.09
CA ILE A 52 -15.03 8.64 6.76
C ILE A 52 -14.46 9.32 8.02
N SER A 53 -13.62 8.63 8.78
CA SER A 53 -13.04 9.17 10.03
C SER A 53 -12.10 10.37 9.82
N LEU A 54 -11.65 10.59 8.57
CA LEU A 54 -10.76 11.67 8.16
C LEU A 54 -11.51 12.90 7.60
N ILE A 55 -12.83 12.81 7.41
CA ILE A 55 -13.66 13.97 7.03
C ILE A 55 -13.49 15.07 8.09
N GLY A 56 -13.19 16.29 7.62
CA GLY A 56 -12.89 17.44 8.48
C GLY A 56 -11.51 17.45 9.15
N LYS A 57 -10.66 16.43 8.91
CA LYS A 57 -9.29 16.33 9.48
C LYS A 57 -8.18 16.35 8.44
N ALA A 58 -8.51 16.08 7.19
CA ALA A 58 -7.58 16.08 6.07
C ALA A 58 -7.92 17.20 5.09
N THR A 59 -6.89 17.82 4.52
CA THR A 59 -7.06 18.81 3.45
C THR A 59 -6.44 18.32 2.14
N TYR A 60 -6.98 18.80 1.03
CA TYR A 60 -6.45 18.50 -0.29
C TYR A 60 -5.03 19.07 -0.48
N SER A 61 -4.14 18.32 -1.10
CA SER A 61 -2.82 18.80 -1.52
C SER A 61 -2.23 17.93 -2.63
N ARG A 62 -1.75 18.56 -3.71
CA ARG A 62 -0.95 17.89 -4.77
C ARG A 62 0.55 17.91 -4.51
N THR A 63 1.01 18.74 -3.57
CA THR A 63 2.44 19.01 -3.35
C THR A 63 2.96 18.43 -2.03
N GLU A 64 2.06 18.12 -1.11
CA GLU A 64 2.41 17.62 0.23
C GLU A 64 1.57 16.40 0.57
N TYR A 65 2.25 15.29 0.84
CA TYR A 65 1.67 14.08 1.39
C TYR A 65 1.98 13.97 2.88
N LYS A 66 0.95 14.06 3.73
CA LYS A 66 1.11 14.03 5.18
C LYS A 66 0.10 13.09 5.83
N THR A 67 0.62 12.05 6.47
CA THR A 67 -0.14 10.93 7.06
C THR A 67 -0.43 11.10 8.55
N THR A 68 -0.20 12.30 9.10
CA THR A 68 -0.46 12.66 10.50
C THR A 68 -1.20 14.00 10.57
N TYR A 69 -1.95 14.25 11.64
CA TYR A 69 -2.73 15.49 11.77
C TYR A 69 -1.85 16.76 11.77
N PRO A 70 -2.27 17.86 11.10
CA PRO A 70 -3.31 17.90 10.06
C PRO A 70 -2.89 17.10 8.83
N TYR A 71 -3.77 16.22 8.36
CA TYR A 71 -3.50 15.30 7.25
C TYR A 71 -3.57 16.03 5.91
N LYS A 72 -2.78 15.57 4.92
CA LYS A 72 -2.78 16.13 3.56
C LYS A 72 -2.67 15.06 2.49
N PHE A 73 -3.61 15.08 1.55
CA PHE A 73 -3.71 14.10 0.48
C PHE A 73 -4.19 14.73 -0.83
N SER A 74 -3.74 14.17 -1.95
CA SER A 74 -4.44 14.18 -3.23
C SER A 74 -5.53 13.09 -3.26
N CYS A 75 -6.27 12.99 -4.36
CA CYS A 75 -7.25 11.93 -4.62
C CYS A 75 -6.64 10.53 -4.52
N ALA A 76 -5.62 10.18 -5.32
CA ALA A 76 -4.98 8.86 -5.22
C ALA A 76 -4.21 8.62 -3.91
N THR A 77 -3.52 9.61 -3.36
CA THR A 77 -2.79 9.39 -2.08
C THR A 77 -3.73 9.21 -0.89
N PHE A 78 -4.95 9.76 -0.93
CA PHE A 78 -6.00 9.45 0.02
C PHE A 78 -6.45 7.99 -0.09
N ILE A 79 -6.70 7.50 -1.32
CA ILE A 79 -7.07 6.11 -1.58
C ILE A 79 -5.96 5.16 -1.12
N ASP A 80 -4.71 5.38 -1.53
CA ASP A 80 -3.55 4.60 -1.08
C ASP A 80 -3.47 4.57 0.45
N TYR A 81 -3.63 5.72 1.11
CA TYR A 81 -3.59 5.81 2.56
C TYR A 81 -4.66 4.96 3.24
N ILE A 82 -5.94 5.12 2.89
CA ILE A 82 -7.03 4.38 3.57
C ILE A 82 -6.98 2.88 3.31
N PHE A 83 -6.52 2.45 2.13
CA PHE A 83 -6.27 1.04 1.82
C PHE A 83 -5.12 0.50 2.67
N LYS A 84 -4.00 1.22 2.73
CA LYS A 84 -2.81 0.81 3.47
C LYS A 84 -3.02 0.75 4.97
N GLN A 85 -3.81 1.66 5.54
CA GLN A 85 -4.21 1.62 6.96
C GLN A 85 -5.01 0.36 7.32
N ASN A 86 -5.70 -0.22 6.33
CA ASN A 86 -6.50 -1.44 6.49
C ASN A 86 -5.82 -2.66 5.88
N GLY A 87 -4.52 -2.57 5.65
CA GLY A 87 -3.70 -3.69 5.27
C GLY A 87 -3.73 -4.10 3.81
N VAL A 88 -4.27 -3.23 2.96
CA VAL A 88 -4.29 -3.41 1.52
C VAL A 88 -3.24 -2.48 0.91
N ASP A 89 -2.11 -3.05 0.52
CA ASP A 89 -1.04 -2.29 -0.14
C ASP A 89 -1.22 -2.30 -1.67
N LEU A 90 -1.69 -1.18 -2.22
CA LEU A 90 -1.88 -0.97 -3.66
C LEU A 90 -0.56 -0.86 -4.42
N ALA A 91 0.56 -0.66 -3.72
CA ALA A 91 1.91 -0.50 -4.26
C ALA A 91 2.10 0.68 -5.24
N THR A 92 1.12 1.61 -5.27
CA THR A 92 1.15 2.83 -6.06
C THR A 92 0.21 3.87 -5.44
N TYR A 93 0.55 5.14 -5.63
CA TYR A 93 -0.28 6.31 -5.29
C TYR A 93 -0.58 7.17 -6.54
N ASN A 94 -0.33 6.64 -7.74
CA ASN A 94 -0.62 7.28 -9.02
C ASN A 94 -1.95 6.74 -9.58
N GLU A 95 -2.88 7.62 -9.94
CA GLU A 95 -4.20 7.27 -10.46
C GLU A 95 -4.14 6.32 -11.68
N ASP A 96 -3.33 6.64 -12.69
CA ASP A 96 -3.23 5.86 -13.94
C ASP A 96 -2.80 4.42 -13.70
N TYR A 97 -1.92 4.24 -12.71
CA TYR A 97 -1.47 2.95 -12.27
C TYR A 97 -2.55 2.22 -11.48
N MET A 98 -3.31 2.92 -10.63
CA MET A 98 -4.47 2.35 -9.94
C MET A 98 -5.56 1.89 -10.91
N LEU A 99 -5.76 2.62 -12.02
CA LEU A 99 -6.70 2.25 -13.08
C LEU A 99 -6.33 0.93 -13.78
N LYS A 100 -5.10 0.41 -13.58
CA LYS A 100 -4.64 -0.87 -14.14
C LYS A 100 -4.64 -2.00 -13.10
N LEU A 101 -5.05 -1.72 -11.85
CA LEU A 101 -5.09 -2.71 -10.77
C LEU A 101 -6.37 -3.53 -10.76
N GLY A 102 -6.27 -4.74 -10.22
CA GLY A 102 -7.42 -5.64 -10.01
C GLY A 102 -8.14 -5.99 -11.31
N VAL A 103 -9.45 -6.16 -11.21
CA VAL A 103 -10.32 -6.49 -12.35
C VAL A 103 -11.24 -5.32 -12.71
N SER A 104 -11.53 -5.16 -14.01
CA SER A 104 -12.60 -4.25 -14.45
C SER A 104 -13.94 -4.73 -13.93
N VAL A 105 -14.79 -3.82 -13.46
CA VAL A 105 -16.12 -4.14 -12.94
C VAL A 105 -17.17 -3.41 -13.78
N PRO A 106 -18.12 -4.12 -14.40
CA PRO A 106 -19.23 -3.48 -15.07
C PRO A 106 -20.24 -2.93 -14.04
N MET A 107 -21.00 -1.90 -14.41
CA MET A 107 -21.80 -1.12 -13.45
C MET A 107 -22.83 -1.95 -12.68
N GLU A 108 -23.38 -3.00 -13.30
CA GLU A 108 -24.34 -3.92 -12.70
C GLU A 108 -23.73 -4.87 -11.66
N GLN A 109 -22.40 -4.95 -11.57
CA GLN A 109 -21.69 -5.80 -10.61
C GLN A 109 -20.98 -5.01 -9.51
N ILE A 110 -21.17 -3.69 -9.45
CA ILE A 110 -20.47 -2.82 -8.50
C ILE A 110 -20.79 -3.22 -7.06
N LYS A 111 -19.75 -3.20 -6.22
CA LYS A 111 -19.81 -3.46 -4.80
C LYS A 111 -19.08 -2.38 -4.02
N ARG A 112 -19.42 -2.28 -2.74
CA ARG A 112 -18.67 -1.47 -1.77
C ARG A 112 -17.19 -1.84 -1.83
N GLY A 113 -16.33 -0.83 -1.89
CA GLY A 113 -14.89 -1.01 -1.99
C GLY A 113 -14.31 -0.96 -3.41
N ASP A 114 -15.15 -1.01 -4.45
CA ASP A 114 -14.68 -0.79 -5.82
C ASP A 114 -14.18 0.65 -6.00
N LEU A 115 -13.09 0.81 -6.74
CA LEU A 115 -12.50 2.11 -7.07
C LEU A 115 -13.14 2.64 -8.35
N PHE A 116 -13.60 3.89 -8.33
CA PHE A 116 -14.20 4.58 -9.47
C PHE A 116 -13.23 5.64 -9.98
N PHE A 117 -13.08 5.70 -11.30
CA PHE A 117 -12.15 6.59 -11.98
C PHE A 117 -12.92 7.54 -12.88
N PHE A 118 -12.45 8.79 -12.94
CA PHE A 118 -13.06 9.85 -13.72
C PHE A 118 -11.99 10.63 -14.49
N ASP A 119 -12.31 11.01 -15.72
CA ASP A 119 -11.48 11.78 -16.65
C ASP A 119 -12.25 13.03 -17.06
N VAL A 120 -11.77 14.18 -16.58
CA VAL A 120 -12.41 15.48 -16.71
C VAL A 120 -11.82 16.24 -17.88
N ASP A 121 -10.51 16.09 -18.12
CA ASP A 121 -9.80 16.70 -19.24
C ASP A 121 -9.43 15.68 -20.31
N LYS A 122 -10.44 15.27 -21.10
CA LYS A 122 -10.28 14.36 -22.24
C LYS A 122 -9.34 14.87 -23.35
N SER A 123 -8.85 16.10 -23.23
CA SER A 123 -7.92 16.70 -24.21
C SER A 123 -6.45 16.42 -23.88
N ASP A 124 -6.15 15.98 -22.66
CA ASP A 124 -4.82 15.55 -22.29
C ASP A 124 -4.63 14.04 -22.59
N ASN A 125 -3.42 13.52 -22.31
CA ASN A 125 -3.12 12.09 -22.48
C ASN A 125 -3.28 11.31 -21.15
N ASN A 126 -3.95 11.89 -20.16
CA ASN A 126 -4.16 11.33 -18.84
C ASN A 126 -5.40 10.42 -18.85
N PRO A 127 -5.28 9.12 -18.53
CA PRO A 127 -6.44 8.23 -18.56
C PRO A 127 -7.40 8.42 -17.37
N SER A 128 -7.03 9.20 -16.34
CA SER A 128 -7.88 9.48 -15.17
C SER A 128 -7.36 10.69 -14.38
N ASP A 129 -8.24 11.67 -14.11
CA ASP A 129 -7.95 12.83 -13.28
C ASP A 129 -8.36 12.68 -11.82
N HIS A 130 -9.30 11.78 -11.54
CA HIS A 130 -9.89 11.67 -10.23
C HIS A 130 -10.28 10.23 -9.88
N ILE A 131 -10.17 9.90 -8.59
CA ILE A 131 -10.48 8.58 -8.06
C ILE A 131 -11.29 8.68 -6.77
N GLY A 132 -12.22 7.75 -6.57
CA GLY A 132 -12.92 7.55 -5.31
C GLY A 132 -13.22 6.09 -5.03
N ILE A 133 -13.69 5.80 -3.81
CA ILE A 133 -14.14 4.46 -3.41
C ILE A 133 -15.66 4.43 -3.31
N TYR A 134 -16.29 3.46 -3.98
CA TYR A 134 -17.74 3.27 -3.93
C TYR A 134 -18.17 2.74 -2.55
N ILE A 135 -19.18 3.38 -1.96
CA ILE A 135 -19.66 3.05 -0.61
C ILE A 135 -21.08 2.48 -0.57
N GLY A 136 -21.67 2.20 -1.74
CA GLY A 136 -23.06 1.75 -1.87
C GLY A 136 -24.02 2.91 -2.20
N ASN A 137 -25.23 2.56 -2.64
CA ASN A 137 -26.34 3.51 -2.87
C ASN A 137 -25.97 4.69 -3.79
N ASN A 138 -25.21 4.42 -4.85
CA ASN A 138 -24.70 5.43 -5.79
C ASN A 138 -23.82 6.50 -5.15
N LYS A 139 -23.17 6.20 -4.01
CA LYS A 139 -22.30 7.14 -3.31
C LYS A 139 -20.83 6.80 -3.44
N LEU A 140 -20.04 7.86 -3.54
CA LEU A 140 -18.59 7.85 -3.68
C LEU A 140 -17.96 8.59 -2.50
N LEU A 141 -17.00 7.96 -1.83
CA LEU A 141 -16.12 8.62 -0.86
C LEU A 141 -14.80 8.98 -1.55
N HIS A 142 -14.41 10.24 -1.50
CA HIS A 142 -13.22 10.72 -2.20
C HIS A 142 -12.66 12.00 -1.57
N MET A 143 -11.36 12.23 -1.77
CA MET A 143 -10.73 13.53 -1.59
C MET A 143 -10.97 14.32 -2.87
N ALA A 144 -11.99 15.19 -2.88
CA ALA A 144 -12.55 15.80 -4.08
C ALA A 144 -11.63 16.87 -4.70
N ASP A 145 -11.44 17.98 -4.00
CA ASP A 145 -10.72 19.16 -4.51
C ASP A 145 -10.33 20.08 -3.34
N PRO A 146 -9.55 21.16 -3.58
CA PRO A 146 -9.15 22.12 -2.55
C PRO A 146 -10.29 22.81 -1.78
N GLY A 147 -11.48 22.94 -2.38
CA GLY A 147 -12.63 23.59 -1.75
C GLY A 147 -13.43 22.64 -0.85
N GLN A 148 -13.52 21.37 -1.23
CA GLN A 148 -14.38 20.38 -0.55
C GLN A 148 -13.63 19.41 0.35
N ASN A 149 -12.35 19.12 0.07
CA ASN A 149 -11.56 18.08 0.74
C ASN A 149 -12.25 16.69 0.66
N ILE A 150 -12.27 15.92 1.75
CA ILE A 150 -12.93 14.60 1.77
C ILE A 150 -14.44 14.78 1.89
N VAL A 151 -15.18 14.25 0.92
CA VAL A 151 -16.65 14.29 0.91
C VAL A 151 -17.23 12.93 0.48
N ILE A 152 -18.52 12.76 0.78
CA ILE A 152 -19.35 11.71 0.21
C ILE A 152 -20.27 12.36 -0.81
N SER A 153 -20.11 11.95 -2.07
CA SER A 153 -20.88 12.48 -3.19
C SER A 153 -21.90 11.47 -3.69
N ASP A 154 -23.09 11.94 -4.06
CA ASP A 154 -24.04 11.15 -4.84
C ASP A 154 -23.68 11.27 -6.32
N MET A 155 -23.40 10.14 -6.96
CA MET A 155 -22.96 10.10 -8.36
C MET A 155 -24.08 10.44 -9.34
N THR A 156 -25.33 10.52 -8.90
CA THR A 156 -26.46 10.96 -9.73
C THR A 156 -26.74 12.46 -9.63
N ALA A 157 -26.14 13.15 -8.66
CA ALA A 157 -26.48 14.54 -8.35
C ALA A 157 -25.83 15.58 -9.27
N LYS A 158 -24.78 15.20 -10.03
CA LYS A 158 -24.04 16.14 -10.90
C LYS A 158 -23.62 15.46 -12.21
N PRO A 159 -23.72 16.15 -13.37
CA PRO A 159 -23.25 15.65 -14.66
C PRO A 159 -21.78 15.20 -14.64
N TYR A 160 -20.96 15.85 -13.81
CA TYR A 160 -19.56 15.46 -13.58
C TYR A 160 -19.36 13.95 -13.41
N TYR A 161 -20.18 13.29 -12.57
CA TYR A 161 -20.00 11.87 -12.27
C TYR A 161 -20.51 10.95 -13.39
N THR A 162 -21.46 11.42 -14.19
CA THR A 162 -22.05 10.62 -15.29
C THR A 162 -21.29 10.80 -16.60
N GLU A 163 -20.76 11.99 -16.88
CA GLU A 163 -20.12 12.34 -18.16
C GLU A 163 -18.61 12.03 -18.19
N ASN A 164 -17.98 11.96 -17.02
CA ASN A 164 -16.54 11.77 -16.88
C ASN A 164 -16.18 10.37 -16.38
N PHE A 165 -17.15 9.48 -16.15
CA PHE A 165 -16.86 8.14 -15.65
C PHE A 165 -16.05 7.32 -16.67
N VAL A 166 -14.88 6.85 -16.25
CA VAL A 166 -13.97 6.03 -17.08
C VAL A 166 -14.23 4.55 -16.85
N GLY A 167 -14.41 4.15 -15.60
CA GLY A 167 -14.61 2.75 -15.23
C GLY A 167 -14.39 2.49 -13.76
N ALA A 168 -14.68 1.25 -13.36
CA ALA A 168 -14.50 0.78 -11.99
C ALA A 168 -13.52 -0.39 -11.90
N ARG A 169 -12.75 -0.44 -10.80
CA ARG A 169 -11.79 -1.52 -10.50
C ARG A 169 -12.06 -2.16 -9.15
N ARG A 170 -12.17 -3.49 -9.14
CA ARG A 170 -12.22 -4.30 -7.91
C ARG A 170 -10.84 -4.82 -7.59
N VAL A 171 -10.27 -4.34 -6.49
CA VAL A 171 -8.88 -4.63 -6.13
C VAL A 171 -8.74 -5.45 -4.85
N ILE A 172 -9.70 -5.39 -3.92
CA ILE A 172 -9.58 -6.03 -2.60
C ILE A 172 -9.33 -7.55 -2.69
N PRO A 173 -10.12 -8.35 -3.45
CA PRO A 173 -9.91 -9.81 -3.52
C PRO A 173 -8.51 -10.21 -4.00
N SER A 174 -7.91 -9.38 -4.87
CA SER A 174 -6.56 -9.59 -5.40
C SER A 174 -5.46 -9.48 -4.33
N TYR A 175 -5.76 -8.90 -3.16
CA TYR A 175 -4.80 -8.71 -2.07
C TYR A 175 -5.09 -9.57 -0.86
N MET A 176 -6.15 -10.38 -0.90
CA MET A 176 -6.47 -11.31 0.17
C MET A 176 -5.63 -12.57 0.03
N PRO A 177 -5.02 -13.06 1.11
CA PRO A 177 -4.35 -14.36 1.07
C PRO A 177 -5.40 -15.48 0.99
N SER A 178 -4.99 -16.66 0.52
CA SER A 178 -5.86 -17.84 0.51
C SER A 178 -6.11 -18.38 1.92
N ASN A 179 -7.13 -19.22 2.05
CA ASN A 179 -7.45 -19.92 3.29
C ASN A 179 -7.72 -21.41 3.01
N PRO A 180 -6.88 -22.35 3.50
CA PRO A 180 -5.67 -22.11 4.30
C PRO A 180 -4.55 -21.44 3.48
N LEU A 181 -3.63 -20.75 4.15
CA LEU A 181 -2.49 -20.07 3.50
C LEU A 181 -1.64 -21.06 2.70
N THR A 182 -1.45 -20.79 1.40
CA THR A 182 -0.47 -21.51 0.59
C THR A 182 0.97 -21.14 0.94
N THR A 183 1.94 -21.87 0.41
CA THR A 183 3.37 -21.55 0.57
C THR A 183 3.71 -20.17 -0.02
N GLU A 184 3.14 -19.83 -1.17
CA GLU A 184 3.26 -18.53 -1.83
C GLU A 184 2.76 -17.40 -0.93
N ASP A 185 1.61 -17.59 -0.28
CA ASP A 185 1.06 -16.61 0.66
C ASP A 185 1.99 -16.41 1.85
N LYS A 186 2.53 -17.49 2.41
CA LYS A 186 3.47 -17.39 3.54
C LYS A 186 4.74 -16.63 3.16
N ILE A 187 5.33 -16.91 1.98
CA ILE A 187 6.51 -16.19 1.45
C ILE A 187 6.23 -14.70 1.34
N VAL A 188 5.12 -14.31 0.71
CA VAL A 188 4.75 -12.90 0.53
C VAL A 188 4.43 -12.24 1.86
N ASN A 189 3.74 -12.93 2.78
CA ASN A 189 3.44 -12.43 4.11
C ASN A 189 4.72 -12.25 4.97
N SER A 190 5.69 -13.15 4.86
CA SER A 190 7.02 -12.99 5.50
C SER A 190 7.72 -11.73 4.99
N ALA A 191 7.72 -11.51 3.66
CA ALA A 191 8.30 -10.31 3.07
C ALA A 191 7.59 -9.02 3.54
N TYR A 192 6.26 -9.04 3.64
CA TYR A 192 5.48 -7.91 4.18
C TYR A 192 5.77 -7.65 5.67
N THR A 193 5.91 -8.69 6.48
CA THR A 193 6.23 -8.56 7.92
C THR A 193 7.60 -7.92 8.14
N LEU A 194 8.55 -8.19 7.24
CA LEU A 194 9.89 -7.60 7.24
C LEU A 194 9.92 -6.15 6.71
N MET A 195 8.85 -5.69 6.05
CA MET A 195 8.77 -4.34 5.48
C MET A 195 8.88 -3.28 6.59
N GLY A 196 9.76 -2.29 6.38
CA GLY A 196 10.06 -1.26 7.39
C GLY A 196 11.00 -1.69 8.52
N ASN A 197 11.35 -2.99 8.61
CA ASN A 197 12.17 -3.55 9.69
C ASN A 197 13.51 -4.15 9.21
N VAL A 198 13.80 -4.06 7.90
CA VAL A 198 15.02 -4.58 7.27
C VAL A 198 15.96 -3.45 6.87
N LYS A 199 17.26 -3.63 7.13
CA LYS A 199 18.34 -2.80 6.61
C LYS A 199 18.98 -3.49 5.39
N ILE A 200 19.06 -2.79 4.27
CA ILE A 200 19.73 -3.31 3.08
C ILE A 200 21.22 -2.98 3.13
N SER A 201 22.05 -3.98 2.93
CA SER A 201 23.52 -3.91 2.88
C SER A 201 24.02 -4.41 1.53
N ASN A 202 25.22 -4.00 1.12
CA ASN A 202 25.85 -4.55 -0.08
C ASN A 202 26.63 -5.85 0.19
N THR A 203 26.96 -6.14 1.46
CA THR A 203 27.88 -7.23 1.82
C THR A 203 27.47 -8.06 3.02
N VAL A 204 26.52 -7.58 3.83
CA VAL A 204 26.20 -8.21 5.13
C VAL A 204 24.86 -8.92 5.06
N ASN A 205 24.85 -10.18 5.49
CA ASN A 205 23.64 -10.96 5.80
C ASN A 205 23.69 -11.37 7.27
N ASN A 206 22.81 -10.79 8.08
CA ASN A 206 22.71 -11.03 9.51
C ASN A 206 21.24 -10.96 9.97
N PRO A 207 20.57 -12.12 10.12
CA PRO A 207 19.19 -12.19 10.60
C PRO A 207 18.95 -11.57 11.97
N SER A 208 19.92 -11.57 12.89
CA SER A 208 19.73 -11.02 14.24
C SER A 208 19.59 -9.49 14.26
N THR A 209 20.06 -8.82 13.21
CA THR A 209 19.99 -7.37 13.03
C THR A 209 19.10 -6.97 11.86
N ASN A 210 18.36 -7.92 11.27
CA ASN A 210 17.59 -7.76 10.03
C ASN A 210 18.38 -7.04 8.92
N THR A 211 19.68 -7.30 8.82
CA THR A 211 20.54 -6.66 7.81
C THR A 211 20.85 -7.65 6.71
N PHE A 212 20.52 -7.33 5.46
CA PHE A 212 20.65 -8.27 4.36
C PHE A 212 21.11 -7.60 3.06
N THR A 213 21.86 -8.36 2.26
CA THR A 213 22.01 -8.15 0.82
C THR A 213 20.70 -8.43 0.08
N ASN A 214 20.57 -7.97 -1.17
CA ASN A 214 19.37 -8.23 -1.97
C ASN A 214 19.08 -9.74 -2.12
N ASN A 215 20.06 -10.53 -2.60
CA ASN A 215 19.89 -11.98 -2.73
C ASN A 215 19.81 -12.66 -1.37
N GLY A 216 20.56 -12.21 -0.36
CA GLY A 216 20.51 -12.79 0.98
C GLY A 216 19.16 -12.62 1.66
N LEU A 217 18.47 -11.49 1.45
CA LEU A 217 17.11 -11.29 1.95
C LEU A 217 16.13 -12.25 1.28
N VAL A 218 16.25 -12.45 -0.04
CA VAL A 218 15.41 -13.40 -0.76
C VAL A 218 15.67 -14.83 -0.27
N ASN A 219 16.93 -15.24 -0.12
CA ASN A 219 17.28 -16.54 0.47
C ASN A 219 16.64 -16.71 1.85
N TYR A 220 16.80 -15.71 2.73
CA TYR A 220 16.26 -15.75 4.08
C TYR A 220 14.74 -15.92 4.08
N ILE A 221 14.00 -15.13 3.29
CA ILE A 221 12.53 -15.22 3.22
C ILE A 221 12.08 -16.61 2.76
N TYR A 222 12.72 -17.20 1.75
CA TYR A 222 12.36 -18.52 1.26
C TYR A 222 12.76 -19.63 2.25
N GLU A 223 13.91 -19.49 2.91
CA GLU A 223 14.38 -20.45 3.91
C GLU A 223 13.46 -20.51 5.13
N GLN A 224 12.97 -19.35 5.61
CA GLN A 224 11.94 -19.29 6.66
C GLN A 224 10.64 -20.02 6.26
N ASN A 225 10.43 -20.22 4.97
CA ASN A 225 9.27 -20.92 4.40
C ASN A 225 9.62 -22.31 3.86
N GLY A 226 10.76 -22.88 4.29
CA GLY A 226 11.16 -24.26 3.98
C GLY A 226 11.73 -24.46 2.56
N ILE A 227 12.12 -23.38 1.87
CA ILE A 227 12.68 -23.44 0.52
C ILE A 227 14.12 -22.94 0.53
N THR A 228 15.07 -23.85 0.33
CA THR A 228 16.50 -23.51 0.23
C THR A 228 16.85 -23.13 -1.21
N LEU A 229 17.13 -21.86 -1.45
CA LEU A 229 17.58 -21.36 -2.76
C LEU A 229 19.11 -21.47 -2.94
N GLY A 230 19.87 -21.23 -1.87
CA GLY A 230 21.32 -21.42 -1.80
C GLY A 230 22.15 -20.57 -2.77
N ALA A 231 21.66 -19.41 -3.20
CA ALA A 231 22.35 -18.57 -4.18
C ALA A 231 23.23 -17.49 -3.52
N ASN A 232 24.47 -17.34 -3.97
CA ASN A 232 25.42 -16.36 -3.43
C ASN A 232 25.36 -15.00 -4.13
N SER A 233 24.66 -14.91 -5.27
CA SER A 233 24.48 -13.67 -6.02
C SER A 233 23.09 -13.60 -6.66
N VAL A 234 22.70 -12.41 -7.12
CA VAL A 234 21.46 -12.22 -7.87
C VAL A 234 21.47 -12.99 -9.19
N SER A 235 22.61 -13.01 -9.90
CA SER A 235 22.77 -13.80 -11.13
C SER A 235 22.62 -15.28 -10.89
N GLU A 236 23.20 -15.81 -9.81
CA GLU A 236 23.01 -17.22 -9.46
C GLU A 236 21.56 -17.51 -9.08
N LEU A 237 20.91 -16.62 -8.34
CA LEU A 237 19.50 -16.73 -7.96
C LEU A 237 18.59 -16.79 -9.19
N ALA A 238 18.91 -16.03 -10.25
CA ALA A 238 18.19 -16.04 -11.53
C ALA A 238 18.33 -17.36 -12.31
N THR A 239 19.26 -18.24 -11.93
CA THR A 239 19.39 -19.59 -12.51
C THR A 239 18.51 -20.62 -11.80
N LYS A 240 18.06 -20.34 -10.57
CA LYS A 240 17.25 -21.28 -9.79
C LYS A 240 15.85 -21.45 -10.39
N GLY A 241 15.25 -22.60 -10.13
CA GLY A 241 13.89 -22.91 -10.57
C GLY A 241 13.70 -22.99 -12.09
N SER A 242 12.45 -22.99 -12.53
CA SER A 242 12.07 -22.97 -13.95
C SER A 242 11.78 -21.55 -14.42
N TYR A 243 12.04 -21.27 -15.71
CA TYR A 243 11.61 -20.03 -16.34
C TYR A 243 10.09 -19.84 -16.26
N VAL A 244 9.66 -18.60 -16.08
CA VAL A 244 8.26 -18.16 -16.13
C VAL A 244 8.17 -16.92 -17.01
N SER A 245 7.27 -16.94 -17.99
CA SER A 245 6.98 -15.74 -18.78
C SER A 245 6.27 -14.69 -17.91
N ARG A 246 6.49 -13.42 -18.22
CA ARG A 246 5.92 -12.30 -17.44
C ARG A 246 4.41 -12.35 -17.27
N THR A 247 3.69 -12.87 -18.28
CA THR A 247 2.23 -13.04 -18.27
C THR A 247 1.75 -14.22 -17.41
N ASN A 248 2.65 -15.16 -17.06
CA ASN A 248 2.36 -16.37 -16.29
C ASN A 248 2.91 -16.32 -14.86
N LEU A 249 3.34 -15.14 -14.41
CA LEU A 249 3.82 -14.93 -13.05
C LEU A 249 2.72 -15.25 -12.04
N LYS A 250 3.10 -15.98 -11.00
CA LYS A 250 2.28 -16.32 -9.85
C LYS A 250 2.95 -15.81 -8.59
N LYS A 251 2.14 -15.57 -7.55
CA LYS A 251 2.61 -15.17 -6.23
C LYS A 251 3.75 -16.09 -5.80
N GLY A 252 4.82 -15.54 -5.22
CA GLY A 252 6.01 -16.31 -4.85
C GLY A 252 6.94 -16.67 -6.01
N ASP A 253 6.71 -16.20 -7.23
CA ASP A 253 7.75 -16.24 -8.25
C ASP A 253 8.84 -15.21 -7.95
N LEU A 254 10.08 -15.51 -8.32
CA LEU A 254 11.18 -14.57 -8.33
C LEU A 254 11.18 -13.80 -9.64
N ILE A 255 11.39 -12.49 -9.56
CA ILE A 255 11.56 -11.64 -10.74
C ILE A 255 12.87 -10.88 -10.63
N PHE A 256 13.48 -10.62 -11.77
CA PHE A 256 14.82 -10.07 -11.83
C PHE A 256 14.86 -8.85 -12.74
N PHE A 257 15.62 -7.85 -12.31
CA PHE A 257 15.83 -6.61 -13.05
C PHE A 257 17.32 -6.34 -13.26
N ALA A 258 17.66 -5.72 -14.39
CA ALA A 258 18.98 -5.19 -14.66
C ALA A 258 19.12 -3.78 -14.07
N SER A 259 20.36 -3.27 -14.00
CA SER A 259 20.63 -1.90 -13.56
C SER A 259 20.47 -0.87 -14.68
N THR A 260 20.47 -1.31 -15.93
CA THR A 260 20.31 -0.47 -17.13
C THR A 260 19.12 -0.94 -17.95
N ALA A 261 18.43 0.01 -18.59
CA ALA A 261 17.32 -0.29 -19.49
C ALA A 261 17.80 -1.23 -20.63
N GLY A 262 17.04 -2.29 -20.89
CA GLY A 262 17.37 -3.32 -21.88
C GLY A 262 18.54 -4.23 -21.50
N GLY A 263 19.11 -4.09 -20.30
CA GLY A 263 20.18 -4.97 -19.82
C GLY A 263 19.69 -6.40 -19.57
N THR A 264 20.56 -7.38 -19.80
CA THR A 264 20.23 -8.81 -19.63
C THR A 264 20.83 -9.43 -18.37
N THR A 265 21.77 -8.72 -17.71
CA THR A 265 22.39 -9.19 -16.47
C THR A 265 21.53 -8.78 -15.28
N PRO A 266 20.98 -9.73 -14.52
CA PRO A 266 20.14 -9.42 -13.37
C PRO A 266 21.01 -8.91 -12.20
N THR A 267 20.65 -7.73 -11.68
CA THR A 267 21.34 -7.07 -10.56
C THR A 267 20.44 -6.88 -9.36
N ILE A 268 19.12 -6.97 -9.55
CA ILE A 268 18.11 -6.88 -8.49
C ILE A 268 17.18 -8.09 -8.59
N ALA A 269 17.04 -8.83 -7.50
CA ALA A 269 15.99 -9.83 -7.31
C ALA A 269 14.82 -9.24 -6.52
N ALA A 270 13.62 -9.69 -6.83
CA ALA A 270 12.39 -9.35 -6.13
C ALA A 270 11.42 -10.53 -6.10
N ILE A 271 10.45 -10.47 -5.20
CA ILE A 271 9.43 -11.49 -5.01
C ILE A 271 8.12 -10.98 -5.59
N TYR A 272 7.55 -11.69 -6.56
CA TYR A 272 6.24 -11.35 -7.11
C TYR A 272 5.15 -11.61 -6.07
N ALA A 273 4.36 -10.59 -5.77
CA ALA A 273 3.33 -10.61 -4.74
C ALA A 273 1.92 -10.89 -5.30
N GLY A 274 1.82 -11.16 -6.61
CA GLY A 274 0.55 -11.30 -7.33
C GLY A 274 0.02 -9.98 -7.87
N ASN A 275 -0.86 -10.03 -8.87
CA ASN A 275 -1.61 -8.89 -9.39
C ASN A 275 -0.73 -7.71 -9.80
N GLN A 276 0.31 -8.03 -10.59
CA GLN A 276 1.35 -7.10 -11.05
C GLN A 276 2.20 -6.47 -9.96
N LYS A 277 1.97 -6.81 -8.69
CA LYS A 277 2.74 -6.31 -7.56
C LYS A 277 3.94 -7.19 -7.28
N PHE A 278 5.00 -6.57 -6.80
CA PHE A 278 6.19 -7.28 -6.34
C PHE A 278 6.87 -6.51 -5.21
N LEU A 279 7.71 -7.23 -4.46
CA LEU A 279 8.44 -6.76 -3.31
C LEU A 279 9.93 -6.78 -3.62
N LEU A 280 10.56 -5.61 -3.59
CA LEU A 280 11.98 -5.45 -3.87
C LEU A 280 12.69 -4.72 -2.73
N THR A 281 14.00 -4.90 -2.66
CA THR A 281 14.84 -4.15 -1.72
C THR A 281 15.03 -2.71 -2.17
N ASN A 282 15.07 -1.81 -1.21
CA ASN A 282 15.40 -0.40 -1.35
C ASN A 282 16.46 -0.04 -0.29
N PRO A 283 17.61 0.55 -0.68
CA PRO A 283 18.71 0.86 0.25
C PRO A 283 18.31 1.66 1.49
N THR A 284 17.34 2.56 1.35
CA THR A 284 16.91 3.46 2.43
C THR A 284 15.69 2.96 3.18
N LYS A 285 14.77 2.28 2.49
CA LYS A 285 13.44 1.93 3.03
C LYS A 285 13.31 0.46 3.44
N GLY A 286 14.34 -0.36 3.22
CA GLY A 286 14.26 -1.80 3.48
C GLY A 286 13.57 -2.52 2.32
N ILE A 287 12.39 -3.10 2.57
CA ILE A 287 11.54 -3.65 1.51
C ILE A 287 10.55 -2.57 1.06
N VAL A 288 10.26 -2.50 -0.23
CA VAL A 288 9.17 -1.70 -0.77
C VAL A 288 8.35 -2.54 -1.75
N SER A 289 7.08 -2.20 -1.88
CA SER A 289 6.19 -2.77 -2.89
C SER A 289 6.09 -1.86 -4.12
N ARG A 290 5.96 -2.45 -5.30
CA ARG A 290 5.82 -1.76 -6.59
C ARG A 290 4.94 -2.55 -7.53
N VAL A 291 4.48 -1.87 -8.59
CA VAL A 291 3.73 -2.48 -9.70
C VAL A 291 4.63 -2.64 -10.93
N LEU A 292 4.50 -3.75 -11.65
CA LEU A 292 5.39 -4.17 -12.74
C LEU A 292 5.36 -3.27 -13.97
N PHE A 293 4.29 -2.49 -14.13
CA PHE A 293 4.05 -1.66 -15.32
C PHE A 293 4.50 -0.20 -15.13
N VAL A 294 5.21 0.12 -14.03
CA VAL A 294 5.94 1.41 -13.96
C VAL A 294 7.07 1.36 -15.00
N PRO A 295 7.29 2.43 -15.79
CA PRO A 295 8.22 2.43 -16.92
C PRO A 295 9.64 1.92 -16.60
N TRP A 296 10.17 2.23 -15.41
CA TRP A 296 11.48 1.73 -15.00
C TRP A 296 11.49 0.19 -14.91
N TYR A 297 10.50 -0.41 -14.24
CA TYR A 297 10.45 -1.88 -14.10
C TYR A 297 10.15 -2.58 -15.40
N ASP A 298 9.42 -1.92 -16.30
CA ASP A 298 9.12 -2.46 -17.62
C ASP A 298 10.39 -2.59 -18.48
N THR A 299 11.19 -1.53 -18.52
CA THR A 299 12.41 -1.46 -19.33
C THR A 299 13.61 -2.20 -18.74
N HIS A 300 13.57 -2.55 -17.45
CA HIS A 300 14.67 -3.23 -16.76
C HIS A 300 14.36 -4.71 -16.45
N TYR A 301 13.18 -5.21 -16.82
CA TYR A 301 12.79 -6.60 -16.56
C TYR A 301 13.69 -7.58 -17.34
N VAL A 302 14.28 -8.55 -16.64
CA VAL A 302 15.15 -9.58 -17.22
C VAL A 302 14.43 -10.90 -17.36
N THR A 303 13.95 -11.47 -16.24
CA THR A 303 13.35 -12.82 -16.24
C THR A 303 12.49 -13.07 -15.01
N GLY A 304 11.60 -14.07 -15.11
CA GLY A 304 10.83 -14.63 -14.02
C GLY A 304 11.24 -16.08 -13.77
N ARG A 305 11.33 -16.49 -12.50
CA ARG A 305 11.69 -17.86 -12.09
C ARG A 305 10.73 -18.39 -11.03
N ARG A 306 10.27 -19.63 -11.20
CA ARG A 306 9.46 -20.34 -10.22
C ARG A 306 10.30 -21.41 -9.54
N VAL A 307 10.40 -21.29 -8.22
CA VAL A 307 11.18 -22.19 -7.35
C VAL A 307 10.29 -23.05 -6.45
N ILE A 308 8.99 -22.72 -6.41
CA ILE A 308 7.95 -23.47 -5.72
C ILE A 308 7.43 -24.54 -6.68
N LYS A 309 7.33 -25.79 -6.22
CA LYS A 309 6.89 -26.94 -7.02
C LYS A 309 5.38 -27.07 -7.06
#